data_AF-A0A951R0Y6-F1
#
_entry.id   AF-A0A951R0Y6-F1
#
_cell.length_a   1.000
_cell.length_b   1.000
_cell.length_c   1.000
_cell.angle_alpha   90.00
_cell.angle_beta   90.00
_cell.angle_gamma   90.00
#
_symmetry.space_group_name_H-M   'P 1'
#
loop_
_entity.id
_entity.type
_entity.pdbx_description
1 polymer ?
#
loop_
_entity_poly.entity_id
_entity_poly.type
_entity_poly.pdbx_seq_one_letter_code
_entity_poly.pdbx_strand_id
1 'polypeptide(L)'
;MAKKRKVKKSMLILLGILAFFIVYVGTYIHFAKKQQSEQPVKVENQNSKDDTKPLLNQLKSNDTVYISDKNLQDVRIDQEYWEQIRFFSTKFKEVRKPSSYESKYEGYLDNGIRFSTDLDYFRIYTVSKEEFYKIPVSEKKAFDKLLQESIYTSIDSVKKYKTWDSVELICGDKVKKPWRWHYDDLAYKISVKRLVGRIQPEKSKERSKYNFTVKIHGDGYSIVLETMGKDYVKITSDKATAYYEVHGGLYEYLKNDIFDLDGE
;
A
#
# COMPACT_ATOMS: atom_id res chain seq x y z
N MET A 1 -53.85 30.85 44.25
CA MET A 1 -53.53 31.05 42.81
C MET A 1 -52.16 30.43 42.53
N ALA A 2 -52.08 29.40 41.67
CA ALA A 2 -50.84 28.68 41.40
C ALA A 2 -50.03 29.33 40.26
N LYS A 3 -48.76 29.65 40.55
CA LYS A 3 -47.80 30.26 39.61
C LYS A 3 -47.37 29.24 38.54
N LYS A 4 -47.81 29.40 37.29
CA LYS A 4 -47.32 28.60 36.14
C LYS A 4 -45.84 28.91 35.86
N ARG A 5 -44.94 27.93 36.05
CA ARG A 5 -43.52 28.02 35.67
C ARG A 5 -43.40 27.95 34.14
N LYS A 6 -42.81 28.98 33.52
CA LYS A 6 -42.44 28.98 32.09
C LYS A 6 -41.20 28.13 31.88
N VAL A 7 -41.32 27.03 31.14
CA VAL A 7 -40.17 26.20 30.71
C VAL A 7 -39.33 27.00 29.72
N LYS A 8 -38.02 27.13 29.97
CA LYS A 8 -37.10 27.88 29.09
C LYS A 8 -36.85 27.08 27.81
N LYS A 9 -36.90 27.74 26.64
CA LYS A 9 -36.73 27.12 25.32
C LYS A 9 -35.44 26.30 25.18
N SER A 10 -34.37 26.66 25.90
CA SER A 10 -33.11 25.88 25.94
C SER A 10 -33.28 24.47 26.52
N MET A 11 -34.19 24.29 27.48
CA MET A 11 -34.49 22.99 28.10
C MET A 11 -35.23 22.06 27.13
N LEU A 12 -36.08 22.62 26.26
CA LEU A 12 -36.76 21.86 25.20
C LEU A 12 -35.77 21.41 24.11
N ILE A 13 -34.78 22.23 23.77
CA ILE A 13 -33.73 21.88 22.80
C ILE A 13 -32.84 20.77 23.36
N LEU A 14 -32.43 20.86 24.63
CA LEU A 14 -31.65 19.82 25.32
C LEU A 14 -32.40 18.49 25.39
N LEU A 15 -33.70 18.52 25.71
CA LEU A 15 -34.55 17.32 25.69
C LEU A 15 -34.68 16.73 24.28
N GLY A 16 -34.76 17.57 23.25
CA GLY A 16 -34.78 17.11 21.85
C GLY A 16 -33.49 16.42 21.41
N ILE A 17 -32.34 16.98 21.77
CA ILE A 17 -31.03 16.38 21.48
C ILE A 17 -30.87 15.04 22.22
N LEU A 18 -31.27 15.01 23.49
CA LEU A 18 -31.19 13.77 24.29
C LEU A 18 -32.10 12.68 23.71
N ALA A 19 -33.32 13.03 23.30
CA ALA A 19 -34.25 12.10 22.65
C ALA A 19 -33.69 11.58 21.31
N PHE A 20 -33.03 12.44 20.52
CA PHE A 20 -32.39 12.04 19.26
C PHE A 20 -31.30 10.99 19.49
N PHE A 21 -30.41 11.19 20.47
CA PHE A 21 -29.37 10.21 20.79
C PHE A 21 -29.94 8.89 21.34
N ILE A 22 -31.00 8.93 22.14
CA ILE A 22 -31.66 7.72 22.65
C ILE A 22 -32.26 6.91 21.49
N VAL A 23 -32.94 7.57 20.55
CA VAL A 23 -33.50 6.89 19.36
C VAL A 23 -32.39 6.36 18.46
N TYR A 24 -31.33 7.14 18.21
CA TYR A 24 -30.19 6.73 17.40
C TYR A 24 -29.44 5.52 17.98
N VAL A 25 -29.17 5.52 19.29
CA VAL A 25 -28.53 4.38 19.95
C VAL A 25 -29.46 3.17 19.99
N GLY A 26 -30.76 3.38 20.20
CA GLY A 26 -31.76 2.31 20.17
C GLY A 26 -31.87 1.65 18.79
N THR A 27 -31.90 2.43 17.71
CA THR A 27 -31.92 1.89 16.34
C THR A 27 -30.60 1.25 15.98
N TYR A 28 -29.46 1.84 16.37
CA TYR A 28 -28.14 1.24 16.18
C TYR A 28 -28.03 -0.14 16.86
N ILE A 29 -28.43 -0.27 18.12
CA ILE A 29 -28.41 -1.55 18.85
C ILE A 29 -29.40 -2.56 18.22
N HIS A 30 -30.58 -2.10 17.78
CA HIS A 30 -31.55 -2.97 17.12
C HIS A 30 -31.04 -3.51 15.77
N PHE A 31 -30.43 -2.65 14.95
CA PHE A 31 -29.82 -3.06 13.67
C PHE A 31 -28.54 -3.88 13.87
N ALA A 32 -27.70 -3.55 14.85
CA ALA A 32 -26.51 -4.33 15.19
C ALA A 32 -26.87 -5.74 15.69
N LYS A 33 -27.94 -5.88 16.48
CA LYS A 33 -28.46 -7.20 16.90
C LYS A 33 -29.09 -7.98 15.74
N LYS A 34 -29.76 -7.32 14.78
CA LYS A 34 -30.24 -7.98 13.56
C LYS A 34 -29.11 -8.49 12.67
N GLN A 35 -28.00 -7.73 12.55
CA GLN A 35 -26.81 -8.16 11.83
C GLN A 35 -26.05 -9.32 12.52
N GLN A 36 -26.20 -9.50 13.82
CA GLN A 36 -25.66 -10.66 14.54
C GLN A 36 -26.53 -11.93 14.43
N SER A 37 -27.84 -11.79 14.15
CA SER A 37 -28.77 -12.92 14.05
C SER A 37 -28.96 -13.48 12.65
N GLU A 38 -28.47 -12.78 11.62
CA GLU A 38 -28.40 -13.31 10.26
C GLU A 38 -27.00 -13.92 10.07
N GLN A 39 -26.93 -15.25 9.89
CA GLN A 39 -25.73 -15.89 9.36
C GLN A 39 -25.25 -15.08 8.15
N PRO A 40 -23.94 -14.87 7.97
CA PRO A 40 -23.46 -14.07 6.85
C PRO A 40 -24.02 -14.69 5.57
N VAL A 41 -24.86 -13.94 4.87
CA VAL A 41 -25.31 -14.31 3.53
C VAL A 41 -24.02 -14.46 2.73
N LYS A 42 -23.66 -15.72 2.43
CA LYS A 42 -22.68 -16.02 1.41
C LYS A 42 -23.20 -15.35 0.15
N VAL A 43 -22.57 -14.25 -0.24
CA VAL A 43 -22.70 -13.75 -1.60
C VAL A 43 -22.05 -14.82 -2.45
N GLU A 44 -22.84 -15.78 -2.91
CA GLU A 44 -22.46 -16.66 -4.01
C GLU A 44 -22.26 -15.76 -5.23
N ASN A 45 -21.02 -15.35 -5.45
CA ASN A 45 -20.58 -14.98 -6.78
C ASN A 45 -20.89 -16.19 -7.67
N GLN A 46 -21.85 -16.05 -8.58
CA GLN A 46 -22.33 -17.09 -9.51
C GLN A 46 -21.26 -17.61 -10.50
N ASN A 47 -19.97 -17.46 -10.20
CA ASN A 47 -18.84 -17.99 -10.95
C ASN A 47 -18.00 -19.03 -10.18
N SER A 48 -18.34 -19.39 -8.93
CA SER A 48 -17.65 -20.47 -8.22
C SER A 48 -18.21 -21.84 -8.63
N LYS A 49 -17.94 -22.28 -9.86
CA LYS A 49 -17.56 -23.68 -10.01
C LYS A 49 -16.26 -23.81 -9.24
N ASP A 50 -16.18 -24.72 -8.27
CA ASP A 50 -14.92 -25.05 -7.60
C ASP A 50 -13.87 -25.29 -8.69
N ASP A 51 -12.98 -24.31 -8.92
CA ASP A 51 -11.91 -24.45 -9.89
C ASP A 51 -10.94 -25.48 -9.29
N THR A 52 -11.05 -26.71 -9.80
CA THR A 52 -10.30 -27.86 -9.31
C THR A 52 -8.81 -27.76 -9.62
N LYS A 53 -8.40 -26.78 -10.42
CA LYS A 53 -6.98 -26.52 -10.71
C LYS A 53 -6.22 -26.15 -9.43
N PRO A 54 -4.91 -26.45 -9.37
CA PRO A 54 -4.02 -25.92 -8.34
C PRO A 54 -4.17 -24.39 -8.24
N LEU A 55 -4.15 -23.84 -7.02
CA LEU A 55 -4.30 -22.38 -6.80
C LEU A 55 -3.22 -21.60 -7.54
N LEU A 56 -2.01 -22.19 -7.65
CA LEU A 56 -0.92 -21.59 -8.40
C LEU A 56 -1.28 -21.31 -9.87
N ASN A 57 -2.11 -22.17 -10.47
CA ASN A 57 -2.58 -22.02 -11.85
C ASN A 57 -3.75 -21.03 -11.98
N GLN A 58 -4.32 -20.59 -10.87
CA GLN A 58 -5.40 -19.60 -10.83
C GLN A 58 -4.87 -18.16 -10.76
N LEU A 59 -3.58 -17.97 -10.41
CA LEU A 59 -2.91 -16.68 -10.45
C LEU A 59 -2.90 -16.14 -11.89
N LYS A 60 -3.32 -14.90 -12.11
CA LYS A 60 -3.36 -14.21 -13.40
C LYS A 60 -2.36 -13.06 -13.44
N SER A 61 -1.87 -12.70 -14.62
CA SER A 61 -0.89 -11.61 -14.77
C SER A 61 -1.46 -10.24 -14.40
N ASN A 62 -2.77 -10.04 -14.58
CA ASN A 62 -3.45 -8.77 -14.35
C ASN A 62 -4.10 -8.66 -12.96
N ASP A 63 -3.86 -9.62 -12.06
CA ASP A 63 -4.37 -9.53 -10.70
C ASP A 63 -3.74 -8.32 -9.97
N THR A 64 -4.53 -7.61 -9.18
CA THR A 64 -3.99 -6.60 -8.27
C THR A 64 -3.43 -7.30 -7.05
N VAL A 65 -2.12 -7.12 -6.81
CA VAL A 65 -1.41 -7.83 -5.73
C VAL A 65 -0.86 -6.85 -4.71
N TYR A 66 -1.04 -7.19 -3.45
CA TYR A 66 -0.48 -6.51 -2.30
C TYR A 66 0.48 -7.45 -1.58
N ILE A 67 1.65 -6.95 -1.20
CA ILE A 67 2.66 -7.70 -0.44
C ILE A 67 3.01 -6.94 0.83
N SER A 68 3.20 -7.68 1.90
CA SER A 68 3.68 -7.23 3.19
C SER A 68 4.98 -7.94 3.55
N ASP A 69 5.84 -7.23 4.28
CA ASP A 69 6.91 -7.82 5.09
C ASP A 69 6.79 -7.34 6.54
N LYS A 70 7.83 -7.53 7.36
CA LYS A 70 7.82 -7.08 8.76
C LYS A 70 7.74 -5.55 8.93
N ASN A 71 8.19 -4.76 7.96
CA ASN A 71 8.33 -3.31 8.08
C ASN A 71 7.20 -2.56 7.35
N LEU A 72 6.75 -3.06 6.20
CA LEU A 72 5.72 -2.45 5.37
C LEU A 72 4.59 -3.42 5.11
N GLN A 73 3.37 -2.99 5.44
CA GLN A 73 2.13 -3.76 5.24
C GLN A 73 1.37 -3.27 4.01
N ASP A 74 0.71 -4.19 3.31
CA ASP A 74 -0.26 -3.93 2.24
C ASP A 74 0.31 -3.05 1.12
N VAL A 75 1.53 -3.32 0.66
CA VAL A 75 2.15 -2.58 -0.45
C VAL A 75 1.64 -3.14 -1.76
N ARG A 76 0.93 -2.32 -2.54
CA ARG A 76 0.59 -2.69 -3.92
C ARG A 76 1.85 -2.77 -4.76
N ILE A 77 2.08 -3.90 -5.43
CA ILE A 77 3.26 -4.08 -6.29
C ILE A 77 2.91 -3.79 -7.76
N ASP A 78 3.91 -3.43 -8.56
CA ASP A 78 3.73 -3.27 -10.00
C ASP A 78 3.53 -4.61 -10.71
N GLN A 79 2.77 -4.57 -11.81
CA GLN A 79 2.44 -5.74 -12.61
C GLN A 79 3.67 -6.50 -13.11
N GLU A 80 4.74 -5.79 -13.50
CA GLU A 80 5.99 -6.41 -13.96
C GLU A 80 6.64 -7.28 -12.87
N TYR A 81 6.64 -6.82 -11.62
CA TYR A 81 7.14 -7.61 -10.50
C TYR A 81 6.24 -8.81 -10.22
N TRP A 82 4.91 -8.63 -10.31
CA TRP A 82 3.97 -9.72 -10.13
C TRP A 82 4.14 -10.83 -11.18
N GLU A 83 4.32 -10.46 -12.45
CA GLU A 83 4.58 -11.41 -13.53
C GLU A 83 5.86 -12.22 -13.28
N GLN A 84 6.92 -11.58 -12.79
CA GLN A 84 8.14 -12.26 -12.40
C GLN A 84 7.93 -13.20 -11.21
N ILE A 85 7.19 -12.79 -10.18
CA ILE A 85 6.85 -13.63 -9.01
C ILE A 85 6.07 -14.87 -9.46
N ARG A 86 5.07 -14.69 -10.33
CA ARG A 86 4.32 -15.80 -10.93
C ARG A 86 5.25 -16.73 -11.70
N PHE A 87 6.13 -16.19 -12.54
CA PHE A 87 7.10 -17.00 -13.27
C PHE A 87 8.01 -17.81 -12.34
N PHE A 88 8.56 -17.19 -11.29
CA PHE A 88 9.34 -17.87 -10.26
C PHE A 88 8.58 -19.02 -9.63
N SER A 89 7.30 -18.80 -9.31
CA SER A 89 6.46 -19.80 -8.64
C SER A 89 6.26 -21.08 -9.46
N THR A 90 6.33 -21.00 -10.79
CA THR A 90 6.22 -22.18 -11.69
C THR A 90 7.36 -23.20 -11.50
N LYS A 91 8.49 -22.77 -10.92
CA LYS A 91 9.64 -23.63 -10.61
C LYS A 91 9.49 -24.38 -9.30
N PHE A 92 8.51 -24.01 -8.47
CA PHE A 92 8.34 -24.59 -7.14
C PHE A 92 7.65 -25.94 -7.23
N LYS A 93 7.98 -26.85 -6.31
CA LYS A 93 7.41 -28.20 -6.28
C LYS A 93 6.39 -28.31 -5.16
N GLU A 94 5.19 -28.78 -5.47
CA GLU A 94 4.16 -29.02 -4.46
C GLU A 94 4.66 -30.04 -3.43
N VAL A 95 4.40 -29.77 -2.16
CA VAL A 95 4.80 -30.59 -1.01
C VAL A 95 3.70 -30.62 0.03
N ARG A 96 3.78 -31.58 0.95
CA ARG A 96 2.93 -31.58 2.15
C ARG A 96 3.25 -30.38 3.04
N LYS A 97 2.27 -30.00 3.86
CA LYS A 97 2.42 -28.96 4.88
C LYS A 97 3.67 -29.20 5.74
N PRO A 98 4.56 -28.20 5.88
CA PRO A 98 5.74 -28.32 6.75
C PRO A 98 5.34 -28.35 8.23
N SER A 99 6.19 -28.94 9.06
CA SER A 99 5.98 -29.03 10.52
C SER A 99 6.09 -27.67 11.23
N SER A 100 6.89 -26.76 10.70
CA SER A 100 7.06 -25.39 11.18
C SER A 100 7.03 -24.44 9.99
N TYR A 101 6.36 -23.30 10.16
CA TYR A 101 6.21 -22.29 9.13
C TYR A 101 5.89 -20.93 9.77
N GLU A 102 6.73 -19.94 9.52
CA GLU A 102 6.53 -18.56 9.94
C GLU A 102 6.83 -17.65 8.76
N SER A 103 5.81 -16.92 8.31
CA SER A 103 5.88 -16.08 7.11
C SER A 103 6.87 -14.93 7.29
N LYS A 104 7.80 -14.80 6.35
CA LYS A 104 8.63 -13.59 6.18
C LYS A 104 7.90 -12.55 5.33
N TYR A 105 7.16 -13.02 4.33
CA TYR A 105 6.32 -12.21 3.46
C TYR A 105 4.92 -12.78 3.39
N GLU A 106 3.96 -11.88 3.26
CA GLU A 106 2.55 -12.21 3.05
C GLU A 106 2.02 -11.41 1.88
N GLY A 107 1.04 -11.95 1.17
CA GLY A 107 0.42 -11.23 0.08
C GLY A 107 -1.00 -11.69 -0.18
N TYR A 108 -1.78 -10.81 -0.78
CA TYR A 108 -3.15 -11.10 -1.17
C TYR A 108 -3.48 -10.48 -2.51
N LEU A 109 -4.41 -11.12 -3.18
CA LEU A 109 -4.93 -10.75 -4.49
C LEU A 109 -6.39 -10.29 -4.33
N ASP A 110 -6.83 -9.41 -5.23
CA ASP A 110 -8.22 -8.93 -5.29
C ASP A 110 -9.24 -10.06 -5.55
N ASN A 111 -8.80 -11.18 -6.12
CA ASN A 111 -9.60 -12.38 -6.36
C ASN A 111 -9.78 -13.29 -5.13
N GLY A 112 -9.27 -12.91 -3.96
CA GLY A 112 -9.42 -13.64 -2.70
C GLY A 112 -8.37 -14.71 -2.44
N ILE A 113 -7.44 -14.93 -3.37
CA ILE A 113 -6.26 -15.77 -3.16
C ILE A 113 -5.27 -15.02 -2.27
N ARG A 114 -4.66 -15.74 -1.34
CA ARG A 114 -3.57 -15.25 -0.49
C ARG A 114 -2.34 -16.12 -0.69
N PHE A 115 -1.17 -15.55 -0.46
CA PHE A 115 0.07 -16.30 -0.39
C PHE A 115 0.94 -15.80 0.75
N SER A 116 1.90 -16.62 1.14
CA SER A 116 2.93 -16.24 2.09
C SER A 116 4.18 -17.07 1.85
N THR A 117 5.34 -16.61 2.30
CA THR A 117 6.59 -17.37 2.19
C THR A 117 7.55 -17.07 3.32
N ASP A 118 8.23 -18.10 3.80
CA ASP A 118 9.39 -18.05 4.70
C ASP A 118 10.72 -18.17 3.91
N LEU A 119 10.64 -18.14 2.58
CA LEU A 119 11.69 -18.41 1.58
C LEU A 119 12.13 -19.88 1.47
N ASP A 120 11.64 -20.75 2.34
CA ASP A 120 11.82 -22.19 2.26
C ASP A 120 10.62 -22.88 1.59
N TYR A 121 9.42 -22.35 1.86
CA TYR A 121 8.13 -22.80 1.38
C TYR A 121 7.29 -21.61 0.95
N PHE A 122 6.72 -21.71 -0.24
CA PHE A 122 5.68 -20.81 -0.72
C PHE A 122 4.32 -21.44 -0.43
N ARG A 123 3.51 -20.75 0.37
CA ARG A 123 2.15 -21.15 0.72
C ARG A 123 1.18 -20.32 -0.11
N ILE A 124 0.19 -20.94 -0.71
CA ILE A 124 -0.92 -20.28 -1.42
C ILE A 124 -2.22 -20.86 -0.91
N TYR A 125 -3.18 -20.00 -0.59
CA TYR A 125 -4.37 -20.42 0.12
C TYR A 125 -5.57 -19.51 -0.13
N THR A 126 -6.75 -20.10 0.04
CA THR A 126 -8.05 -19.44 0.10
C THR A 126 -8.71 -19.82 1.43
N VAL A 127 -9.99 -19.48 1.61
CA VAL A 127 -10.78 -19.96 2.76
C VAL A 127 -11.00 -21.47 2.78
N SER A 128 -10.92 -22.13 1.62
CA SER A 128 -11.28 -23.55 1.45
C SER A 128 -10.10 -24.46 1.10
N LYS A 129 -9.00 -23.91 0.59
CA LYS A 129 -7.87 -24.69 0.07
C LYS A 129 -6.55 -24.07 0.51
N GLU A 130 -5.58 -24.91 0.84
CA GLU A 130 -4.24 -24.52 1.25
C GLU A 130 -3.24 -25.45 0.56
N GLU A 131 -2.27 -24.87 -0.15
CA GLU A 131 -1.22 -25.58 -0.89
C GLU A 131 0.16 -25.06 -0.47
N PHE A 132 1.13 -25.96 -0.37
CA PHE A 132 2.52 -25.62 -0.05
C PHE A 132 3.44 -26.07 -1.18
N TYR A 133 4.42 -25.22 -1.49
CA TYR A 133 5.39 -25.46 -2.54
C TYR A 133 6.81 -25.24 -2.00
N LYS A 134 7.71 -26.19 -2.22
CA LYS A 134 9.12 -26.05 -1.86
C LYS A 134 9.82 -25.13 -2.85
N ILE A 135 10.46 -24.09 -2.31
CA ILE A 135 11.29 -23.17 -3.09
C ILE A 135 12.67 -23.82 -3.29
N PRO A 136 13.15 -23.98 -4.54
CA PRO A 136 14.49 -24.51 -4.80
C PRO A 136 15.58 -23.64 -4.13
N VAL A 137 16.60 -24.28 -3.54
CA VAL A 137 17.70 -23.58 -2.86
C VAL A 137 18.39 -22.55 -3.76
N SER A 138 18.54 -22.85 -5.05
CA SER A 138 19.12 -21.96 -6.06
C SER A 138 18.30 -20.69 -6.31
N GLU A 139 16.99 -20.73 -6.07
CA GLU A 139 16.07 -19.63 -6.38
C GLU A 139 15.83 -18.73 -5.17
N LYS A 140 16.08 -19.20 -3.93
CA LYS A 140 15.75 -18.49 -2.68
C LYS A 140 16.25 -17.04 -2.65
N LYS A 141 17.53 -16.82 -2.98
CA LYS A 141 18.14 -15.49 -2.93
C LYS A 141 17.56 -14.55 -4.00
N ALA A 142 17.32 -15.07 -5.20
CA ALA A 142 16.75 -14.29 -6.28
C ALA A 142 15.28 -13.95 -5.99
N PHE A 143 14.53 -14.88 -5.41
CA PHE A 143 13.15 -14.67 -5.02
C PHE A 143 13.00 -13.69 -3.85
N ASP A 144 13.84 -13.79 -2.82
CA ASP A 144 13.89 -12.83 -1.71
C ASP A 144 14.18 -11.42 -2.21
N LYS A 145 15.18 -11.30 -3.10
CA LYS A 145 15.51 -10.03 -3.75
C LYS A 145 14.31 -9.50 -4.54
N LEU A 146 13.67 -10.31 -5.37
CA LEU A 146 12.51 -9.91 -6.16
C LEU A 146 11.36 -9.38 -5.28
N LEU A 147 11.05 -10.06 -4.17
CA LEU A 147 10.04 -9.61 -3.22
C LEU A 147 10.41 -8.28 -2.57
N GLN A 148 11.65 -8.14 -2.09
CA GLN A 148 12.16 -6.88 -1.52
C GLN A 148 12.07 -5.74 -2.53
N GLU A 149 12.55 -5.95 -3.76
CA GLU A 149 12.48 -4.93 -4.81
C GLU A 149 11.02 -4.53 -5.07
N SER A 150 10.11 -5.50 -5.22
CA SER A 150 8.70 -5.24 -5.49
C SER A 150 8.01 -4.39 -4.40
N ILE A 151 8.41 -4.55 -3.14
CA ILE A 151 7.89 -3.77 -2.00
C ILE A 151 8.53 -2.39 -2.00
N TYR A 152 9.86 -2.30 -1.96
CA TYR A 152 10.55 -1.06 -1.61
C TYR A 152 10.85 -0.12 -2.77
N THR A 153 10.63 -0.54 -4.02
CA THR A 153 10.67 0.37 -5.18
C THR A 153 9.29 0.76 -5.68
N SER A 154 8.21 0.11 -5.20
CA SER A 154 6.84 0.47 -5.53
C SER A 154 6.52 1.90 -5.13
N ILE A 155 5.73 2.59 -5.96
CA ILE A 155 5.20 3.90 -5.58
C ILE A 155 4.31 3.83 -4.33
N ASP A 156 3.63 2.70 -4.10
CA ASP A 156 2.73 2.55 -2.96
C ASP A 156 3.50 2.55 -1.64
N SER A 157 4.69 1.92 -1.58
CA SER A 157 5.54 1.96 -0.39
C SER A 157 6.06 3.37 -0.11
N VAL A 158 6.44 4.11 -1.17
CA VAL A 158 6.83 5.51 -1.02
C VAL A 158 5.71 6.28 -0.35
N LYS A 159 4.45 6.09 -0.75
CA LYS A 159 3.30 6.89 -0.27
C LYS A 159 2.77 6.52 1.11
N LYS A 160 3.31 5.50 1.79
CA LYS A 160 2.89 5.09 3.14
C LYS A 160 3.39 6.05 4.23
N TYR A 161 2.96 7.31 4.17
CA TYR A 161 3.47 8.36 5.05
C TYR A 161 3.31 8.12 6.56
N LYS A 162 2.36 7.26 6.95
CA LYS A 162 2.15 6.88 8.35
C LYS A 162 3.26 6.00 8.91
N THR A 163 4.06 5.37 8.05
CA THR A 163 5.22 4.54 8.45
C THR A 163 6.53 5.31 8.38
N TRP A 164 6.51 6.58 7.97
CA TRP A 164 7.71 7.41 7.88
C TRP A 164 8.11 7.93 9.27
N ASP A 165 9.34 7.65 9.67
CA ASP A 165 9.94 8.20 10.89
C ASP A 165 10.50 9.60 10.66
N SER A 166 11.23 9.78 9.56
CA SER A 166 11.84 11.05 9.16
C SER A 166 11.87 11.24 7.64
N VAL A 167 11.82 12.50 7.22
CA VAL A 167 11.93 12.91 5.82
C VAL A 167 12.97 14.03 5.67
N GLU A 168 13.82 13.92 4.66
CA GLU A 168 14.71 15.00 4.21
C GLU A 168 14.41 15.34 2.75
N LEU A 169 14.19 16.63 2.49
CA LEU A 169 14.00 17.21 1.16
C LEU A 169 15.27 17.95 0.79
N ILE A 170 15.81 17.68 -0.39
CA ILE A 170 17.11 18.18 -0.82
C ILE A 170 17.01 18.78 -2.22
N CYS A 171 17.59 19.96 -2.42
CA CYS A 171 17.77 20.62 -3.73
C CYS A 171 19.13 21.31 -3.78
N GLY A 172 20.09 20.76 -4.54
CA GLY A 172 21.48 21.21 -4.47
C GLY A 172 22.01 21.13 -3.04
N ASP A 173 22.52 22.24 -2.51
CA ASP A 173 23.01 22.33 -1.13
C ASP A 173 21.92 22.64 -0.09
N LYS A 174 20.69 22.94 -0.53
CA LYS A 174 19.57 23.27 0.37
C LYS A 174 18.94 21.98 0.89
N VAL A 175 18.81 21.85 2.22
CA VAL A 175 18.13 20.73 2.90
C VAL A 175 16.99 21.25 3.75
N LYS A 176 15.80 20.67 3.62
CA LYS A 176 14.61 20.96 4.45
C LYS A 176 14.09 19.68 5.08
N LYS A 177 13.66 19.75 6.34
CA LYS A 177 13.09 18.62 7.10
C LYS A 177 11.66 18.99 7.50
N PRO A 178 10.64 18.56 6.74
CA PRO A 178 9.26 18.90 7.06
C PRO A 178 8.85 18.27 8.40
N TRP A 179 7.95 18.94 9.11
CA TRP A 179 7.31 18.35 10.28
C TRP A 179 6.39 17.20 9.88
N ARG A 180 6.19 16.23 10.78
CA ARG A 180 5.41 15.00 10.52
C ARG A 180 3.99 15.26 10.00
N TRP A 181 3.34 16.36 10.40
CA TRP A 181 1.99 16.70 9.94
C TRP A 181 1.94 17.19 8.48
N HIS A 182 3.08 17.40 7.81
CA HIS A 182 3.16 17.71 6.37
C HIS A 182 3.55 16.49 5.52
N TYR A 183 3.67 15.32 6.14
CA TYR A 183 4.07 14.11 5.41
C TYR A 183 2.96 13.62 4.49
N ASP A 184 1.70 13.77 4.91
CA ASP A 184 0.54 13.44 4.10
C ASP A 184 0.46 14.36 2.87
N ASP A 185 0.65 15.67 3.03
CA ASP A 185 0.75 16.63 1.93
C ASP A 185 1.76 16.15 0.90
N LEU A 186 2.99 15.85 1.32
CA LEU A 186 4.04 15.35 0.44
C LEU A 186 3.63 14.06 -0.28
N ALA A 187 3.11 13.07 0.45
CA ALA A 187 2.68 11.79 -0.13
C ALA A 187 1.54 11.95 -1.14
N TYR A 188 0.61 12.87 -0.90
CA TYR A 188 -0.52 13.13 -1.81
C TYR A 188 -0.08 13.83 -3.10
N LYS A 189 1.02 14.59 -3.10
CA LYS A 189 1.60 15.15 -4.33
C LYS A 189 2.28 14.12 -5.22
N ILE A 190 2.62 12.95 -4.68
CA ILE A 190 3.16 11.82 -5.43
C ILE A 190 2.02 11.12 -6.17
N SER A 191 1.86 11.46 -7.45
CA SER A 191 0.84 10.89 -8.32
C SER A 191 1.49 10.27 -9.55
N VAL A 192 1.35 8.95 -9.71
CA VAL A 192 1.98 8.17 -10.79
C VAL A 192 1.02 7.97 -11.95
N LYS A 193 1.56 8.06 -13.16
CA LYS A 193 0.89 7.65 -14.40
C LYS A 193 1.20 6.18 -14.71
N ARG A 194 2.47 5.80 -14.72
CA ARG A 194 2.96 4.45 -15.04
C ARG A 194 4.42 4.23 -14.68
N LEU A 195 4.81 2.96 -14.56
CA LEU A 195 6.21 2.52 -14.57
C LEU A 195 6.84 2.76 -15.96
N VAL A 196 8.11 3.16 -16.02
CA VAL A 196 8.83 3.43 -17.28
C VAL A 196 10.28 2.92 -17.22
N GLY A 197 10.90 2.78 -18.39
CA GLY A 197 12.33 2.49 -18.48
C GLY A 197 13.22 3.70 -18.18
N ARG A 198 14.46 3.44 -17.79
CA ARG A 198 15.47 4.44 -17.35
C ARG A 198 15.75 5.59 -18.33
N ILE A 199 15.71 5.34 -19.64
CA ILE A 199 16.28 6.26 -20.65
C ILE A 199 15.60 7.65 -20.66
N GLN A 200 14.26 7.69 -20.61
CA GLN A 200 13.52 8.95 -20.66
C GLN A 200 13.69 9.80 -19.36
N PRO A 201 13.54 9.22 -18.16
CA PRO A 201 13.85 9.90 -16.90
C PRO A 201 15.25 10.52 -16.85
N GLU A 202 16.31 9.77 -17.20
CA GLU A 202 17.69 10.29 -17.13
C GLU A 202 17.89 11.48 -18.07
N LYS A 203 17.38 11.40 -19.30
CA LYS A 203 17.40 12.54 -20.24
C LYS A 203 16.59 13.74 -19.73
N SER A 204 15.50 13.49 -19.02
CA SER A 204 14.67 14.55 -18.43
C SER A 204 15.39 15.24 -17.28
N LYS A 205 16.06 14.46 -16.40
CA LYS A 205 16.91 14.97 -15.31
C LYS A 205 18.01 15.89 -15.84
N GLU A 206 18.75 15.46 -16.87
CA GLU A 206 19.85 16.23 -17.47
C GLU A 206 19.39 17.59 -18.03
N ARG A 207 18.15 17.67 -18.51
CA ARG A 207 17.57 18.89 -19.08
C ARG A 207 16.90 19.79 -18.03
N SER A 208 16.68 19.28 -16.83
CA SER A 208 15.97 20.00 -15.78
C SER A 208 16.93 20.90 -15.00
N LYS A 209 16.55 22.18 -14.85
CA LYS A 209 17.31 23.14 -14.03
C LYS A 209 17.40 22.71 -12.57
N TYR A 210 16.32 22.12 -12.05
CA TYR A 210 16.22 21.65 -10.67
C TYR A 210 15.78 20.20 -10.63
N ASN A 211 16.38 19.44 -9.72
CA ASN A 211 15.95 18.10 -9.35
C ASN A 211 15.98 18.01 -7.83
N PHE A 212 14.96 17.40 -7.26
CA PHE A 212 14.75 17.30 -5.83
C PHE A 212 14.91 15.85 -5.39
N THR A 213 15.50 15.67 -4.21
CA THR A 213 15.62 14.35 -3.58
C THR A 213 14.82 14.34 -2.28
N VAL A 214 13.94 13.36 -2.16
CA VAL A 214 13.13 13.06 -0.98
C VAL A 214 13.69 11.78 -0.37
N LYS A 215 14.41 11.90 0.75
CA LYS A 215 14.85 10.76 1.54
C LYS A 215 13.81 10.46 2.61
N ILE A 216 13.32 9.23 2.61
CA ILE A 216 12.31 8.72 3.55
C ILE A 216 12.98 7.63 4.37
N HIS A 217 12.94 7.77 5.68
CA HIS A 217 13.35 6.73 6.63
C HIS A 217 12.14 6.27 7.42
N GLY A 218 11.98 4.97 7.57
CA GLY A 218 11.01 4.35 8.47
C GLY A 218 11.63 3.16 9.18
N ASP A 219 10.83 2.43 9.96
CA ASP A 219 11.33 1.33 10.77
C ASP A 219 11.90 0.21 9.89
N GLY A 220 13.23 0.05 9.94
CA GLY A 220 13.93 -1.00 9.20
C GLY A 220 14.03 -0.78 7.69
N TYR A 221 13.72 0.43 7.16
CA TYR A 221 13.85 0.72 5.72
C TYR A 221 14.23 2.17 5.40
N SER A 222 14.78 2.38 4.19
CA SER A 222 15.12 3.70 3.66
C SER A 222 14.80 3.74 2.17
N ILE A 223 14.02 4.73 1.74
CA ILE A 223 13.68 4.95 0.34
C ILE A 223 14.13 6.35 -0.08
N VAL A 224 14.71 6.46 -1.27
CA VAL A 224 15.08 7.73 -1.89
C VAL A 224 14.23 7.90 -3.14
N LEU A 225 13.39 8.93 -3.16
CA LEU A 225 12.69 9.37 -4.35
C LEU A 225 13.38 10.61 -4.90
N GLU A 226 13.87 10.54 -6.13
CA GLU A 226 14.49 11.66 -6.84
C GLU A 226 13.57 12.09 -7.98
N THR A 227 13.23 13.38 -8.07
CA THR A 227 12.55 13.92 -9.25
C THR A 227 13.55 13.97 -10.41
N MET A 228 13.14 13.49 -11.57
CA MET A 228 13.95 13.41 -12.78
C MET A 228 13.33 14.38 -13.80
N GLY A 229 13.43 15.68 -13.52
CA GLY A 229 12.58 16.69 -14.14
C GLY A 229 11.15 16.70 -13.59
N LYS A 230 10.24 17.34 -14.33
CA LYS A 230 8.84 17.55 -13.91
C LYS A 230 7.99 16.29 -13.95
N ASP A 231 8.24 15.42 -14.92
CA ASP A 231 7.32 14.33 -15.28
C ASP A 231 7.80 12.95 -14.86
N TYR A 232 8.96 12.83 -14.22
CA TYR A 232 9.53 11.53 -13.86
C TYR A 232 10.09 11.53 -12.44
N VAL A 233 10.10 10.35 -11.84
CA VAL A 233 10.81 10.09 -10.59
C VAL A 233 11.61 8.80 -10.68
N LYS A 234 12.69 8.74 -9.92
CA LYS A 234 13.49 7.56 -9.66
C LYS A 234 13.32 7.19 -8.19
N ILE A 235 12.92 5.95 -7.93
CA ILE A 235 12.85 5.40 -6.58
C ILE A 235 14.04 4.46 -6.40
N THR A 236 14.79 4.65 -5.32
CA THR A 236 15.92 3.80 -4.93
C THR A 236 15.73 3.31 -3.50
N SER A 237 15.85 2.00 -3.30
CA SER A 237 15.91 1.39 -1.97
C SER A 237 16.99 0.32 -1.98
N ASP A 238 17.95 0.42 -1.06
CA ASP A 238 19.19 -0.36 -1.09
C ASP A 238 19.85 -0.34 -2.50
N LYS A 239 19.92 -1.49 -3.18
CA LYS A 239 20.49 -1.65 -4.53
C LYS A 239 19.44 -1.70 -5.63
N ALA A 240 18.16 -1.56 -5.28
CA ALA A 240 17.03 -1.63 -6.18
C ALA A 240 16.71 -0.24 -6.74
N THR A 241 16.24 -0.18 -7.98
CA THR A 241 15.80 1.07 -8.60
C THR A 241 14.60 0.83 -9.50
N ALA A 242 13.61 1.71 -9.40
CA ALA A 242 12.49 1.79 -10.33
C ALA A 242 12.32 3.23 -10.82
N TYR A 243 11.73 3.38 -12.00
CA TYR A 243 11.50 4.68 -12.62
C TYR A 243 10.02 4.80 -12.98
N TYR A 244 9.41 5.94 -12.66
CA TYR A 244 7.99 6.19 -12.93
C TYR A 244 7.82 7.50 -13.68
N GLU A 245 6.84 7.50 -14.59
CA GLU A 245 6.23 8.73 -15.09
C GLU A 245 5.19 9.18 -14.06
N VAL A 246 5.27 10.45 -13.66
CA VAL A 246 4.41 11.07 -12.64
C VAL A 246 3.68 12.28 -13.22
N HIS A 247 2.65 12.72 -12.51
CA HIS A 247 2.11 14.05 -12.69
C HIS A 247 3.02 15.07 -12.01
N GLY A 248 3.16 16.27 -12.59
CA GLY A 248 4.08 17.30 -12.09
C GLY A 248 3.74 17.90 -10.72
N GLY A 249 2.69 17.45 -10.04
CA GLY A 249 2.27 17.99 -8.75
C GLY A 249 3.34 17.92 -7.66
N LEU A 250 4.13 16.84 -7.61
CA LEU A 250 5.28 16.73 -6.70
C LEU A 250 6.35 17.77 -7.02
N TYR A 251 6.71 17.90 -8.29
CA TYR A 251 7.75 18.82 -8.74
C TYR A 251 7.39 20.27 -8.41
N GLU A 252 6.17 20.69 -8.75
CA GLU A 252 5.69 22.05 -8.47
C GLU A 252 5.60 22.33 -6.97
N TYR A 253 5.12 21.37 -6.17
CA TYR A 253 5.07 21.51 -4.71
C TYR A 253 6.48 21.69 -4.12
N LEU A 254 7.45 20.86 -4.52
CA LEU A 254 8.82 20.98 -4.03
C LEU A 254 9.45 22.30 -4.47
N LYS A 255 9.26 22.69 -5.73
CA LYS A 255 9.85 23.90 -6.28
C LYS A 255 9.28 25.18 -5.67
N ASN A 256 7.96 25.29 -5.60
CA ASN A 256 7.28 26.56 -5.32
C ASN A 256 6.95 26.67 -3.82
N ASP A 257 6.43 25.60 -3.22
CA ASP A 257 5.93 25.65 -1.83
C ASP A 257 7.03 25.29 -0.80
N ILE A 258 7.90 24.34 -1.15
CA ILE A 258 8.97 23.90 -0.24
C ILE A 258 10.22 24.76 -0.41
N PHE A 259 10.78 24.88 -1.61
CA PHE A 259 12.07 25.54 -1.82
C PHE A 259 11.99 27.00 -2.28
N ASP A 260 10.81 27.46 -2.72
CA ASP A 260 10.54 28.82 -3.20
C ASP A 260 11.58 29.29 -4.23
N LEU A 261 11.73 28.52 -5.31
CA LEU A 261 12.75 28.75 -6.34
C LEU A 261 12.28 29.68 -7.48
N ASP A 262 11.02 30.14 -7.45
CA ASP A 262 10.49 31.11 -8.41
C ASP A 262 10.83 32.58 -8.07
N GLY A 263 11.43 32.81 -6.89
CA GLY A 263 11.96 34.10 -6.45
C GLY A 263 13.44 34.37 -6.78
N GLU A 264 14.13 33.47 -7.48
CA GLU A 264 15.53 33.57 -7.95
C GLU A 264 15.62 33.74 -9.49
#